data_AF-A0A353CU33-F1
#
_entry.id   AF-A0A353CU33-F1
#
_cell.length_a   1.000
_cell.length_b   1.000
_cell.length_c   1.000
_cell.angle_alpha   90.00
_cell.angle_beta   90.00
_cell.angle_gamma   90.00
#
_symmetry.space_group_name_H-M   'P 1'
#
loop_
_entity.id
_entity.type
_entity.pdbx_description
1 polymer ?
#
loop_
_entity_poly.entity_id
_entity_poly.type
_entity_poly.pdbx_seq_one_letter_code
_entity_poly.pdbx_strand_id
1 'polypeptide(L)'
;MILMEPRDDEYGTPAPSPAGGADPYPMSYPGLCHEFLLSLSKAVKVTALYRLSHPVVMEAVGNSFAILSSILSASKAPALTISSEQENWLFNGDIVPMVPGEAQNIAGHFKNHALKGLTFMTGVKSFELGAICEFFGTAPKGQKEGAFETFMSQRGVEHIKPEAVRYIRASAPADRAVQPPPSTAVSQS
;
A
#
# COMPACT_ATOMS: atom_id res chain seq x y z
N MET A 1 13.01 45.74 -41.32
CA MET A 1 13.90 44.93 -40.48
C MET A 1 13.03 44.39 -39.35
N ILE A 2 12.58 43.14 -39.47
CA ILE A 2 11.55 42.55 -38.62
C ILE A 2 12.25 41.95 -37.40
N LEU A 3 11.87 42.41 -36.20
CA LEU A 3 12.32 41.89 -34.92
C LEU A 3 11.57 40.56 -34.69
N MET A 4 12.31 39.45 -34.63
CA MET A 4 11.77 38.11 -34.44
C MET A 4 12.02 37.75 -32.96
N GLU A 5 10.98 37.81 -32.13
CA GLU A 5 11.04 37.31 -30.75
C GLU A 5 11.11 35.77 -30.76
N PRO A 6 11.97 35.15 -29.94
CA PRO A 6 11.99 33.69 -29.79
C PRO A 6 10.76 33.25 -29.00
N ARG A 7 10.05 32.24 -29.52
CA ARG A 7 8.97 31.55 -28.81
C ARG A 7 9.55 30.57 -27.80
N ASP A 8 9.25 30.80 -26.53
CA ASP A 8 9.31 29.80 -25.47
C ASP A 8 8.19 28.77 -25.65
N ASP A 9 8.41 27.78 -26.51
CA ASP A 9 7.60 26.55 -26.53
C ASP A 9 8.27 25.52 -25.60
N GLU A 10 8.10 25.74 -24.30
CA GLU A 10 8.46 24.81 -23.23
C GLU A 10 7.46 23.63 -23.24
N TYR A 11 7.67 22.66 -24.13
CA TYR A 11 7.07 21.33 -23.98
C TYR A 11 7.71 20.66 -22.77
N GLY A 12 7.10 20.87 -21.61
CA GLY A 12 7.34 20.12 -20.37
C GLY A 12 7.06 18.63 -20.59
N THR A 13 8.04 17.94 -21.17
CA THR A 13 8.12 16.48 -21.17
C THR A 13 8.28 16.09 -19.70
N PRO A 14 7.41 15.24 -19.11
CA PRO A 14 7.68 14.73 -17.77
C PRO A 14 9.04 14.07 -17.81
N ALA A 15 9.93 14.52 -16.92
CA ALA A 15 11.29 14.02 -16.84
C ALA A 15 11.27 12.48 -16.82
N PRO A 16 12.04 11.79 -17.69
CA PRO A 16 12.25 10.38 -17.52
C PRO A 16 12.86 10.17 -16.13
N SER A 17 12.16 9.41 -15.28
CA SER A 17 12.69 8.90 -14.03
C SER A 17 14.11 8.40 -14.26
N PRO A 18 15.07 8.68 -13.36
CA PRO A 18 16.47 8.34 -13.58
C PRO A 18 16.62 6.84 -13.78
N ALA A 19 16.77 6.44 -15.05
CA ALA A 19 17.19 5.12 -15.45
C ALA A 19 18.64 4.94 -15.00
N GLY A 20 18.90 3.90 -14.22
CA GLY A 20 20.26 3.39 -14.03
C GLY A 20 20.99 3.76 -12.74
N GLY A 21 20.28 3.95 -11.62
CA GLY A 21 20.91 3.75 -10.32
C GLY A 21 21.00 2.25 -10.06
N ALA A 22 22.20 1.68 -9.97
CA ALA A 22 22.40 0.31 -9.54
C ALA A 22 21.65 0.09 -8.22
N ASP A 23 20.62 -0.77 -8.25
CA ASP A 23 19.82 -1.10 -7.08
C ASP A 23 20.78 -1.53 -5.95
N PRO A 24 20.81 -0.83 -4.80
CA PRO A 24 21.67 -1.21 -3.69
C PRO A 24 21.19 -2.49 -2.97
N TYR A 25 20.23 -3.21 -3.57
CA TYR A 25 19.61 -4.41 -3.04
C TYR A 25 19.70 -5.54 -4.07
N PRO A 26 19.91 -6.79 -3.64
CA PRO A 26 19.91 -7.94 -4.55
C PRO A 26 18.53 -8.20 -5.19
N MET A 27 17.47 -7.52 -4.72
CA MET A 27 16.11 -7.56 -5.27
C MET A 27 15.58 -6.15 -5.49
N SER A 28 14.83 -5.94 -6.57
CA SER A 28 14.12 -4.68 -6.84
C SER A 28 13.03 -4.43 -5.80
N TYR A 29 12.62 -3.17 -5.61
CA TYR A 29 11.56 -2.79 -4.67
C TYR A 29 10.25 -3.61 -4.86
N PRO A 30 9.71 -3.79 -6.07
CA PRO A 30 8.55 -4.66 -6.29
C PRO A 30 8.80 -6.11 -5.85
N GLY A 31 10.01 -6.62 -6.04
CA GLY A 31 10.41 -7.95 -5.57
C GLY A 31 10.35 -8.05 -4.05
N LEU A 32 10.87 -7.06 -3.33
CA LEU A 32 10.80 -7.03 -1.85
C LEU A 32 9.35 -6.96 -1.35
N CYS A 33 8.51 -6.11 -1.97
CA CYS A 33 7.10 -6.01 -1.64
C CYS A 33 6.36 -7.34 -1.85
N HIS A 34 6.67 -8.05 -2.94
CA HIS A 34 6.13 -9.37 -3.21
C HIS A 34 6.55 -10.39 -2.16
N GLU A 35 7.85 -10.51 -1.91
CA GLU A 35 8.40 -11.43 -0.90
C GLU A 35 7.85 -11.16 0.50
N PHE A 36 7.60 -9.89 0.85
CA PHE A 36 7.00 -9.55 2.13
C PHE A 36 5.60 -10.13 2.29
N LEU A 37 4.73 -9.98 1.28
CA LEU A 37 3.38 -10.53 1.33
C LEU A 37 3.37 -12.05 1.38
N LEU A 38 4.30 -12.70 0.65
CA LEU A 38 4.49 -14.16 0.73
C LEU A 38 4.91 -14.61 2.12
N SER A 39 5.95 -13.97 2.67
CA SER A 39 6.48 -14.30 3.99
C SER A 39 5.45 -14.02 5.09
N LEU A 40 4.68 -12.94 4.98
CA LEU A 40 3.59 -12.62 5.91
C LEU A 40 2.47 -13.66 5.83
N SER A 41 2.02 -13.99 4.63
CA SER A 41 1.01 -15.04 4.39
C SER A 41 1.44 -16.38 5.01
N LYS A 42 2.71 -16.76 4.84
CA LYS A 42 3.29 -17.96 5.47
C LYS A 42 3.29 -17.84 6.99
N ALA A 43 3.73 -16.71 7.55
CA ALA A 43 3.77 -16.50 9.00
C ALA A 43 2.37 -16.60 9.64
N VAL A 44 1.35 -16.02 9.00
CA VAL A 44 -0.06 -16.14 9.42
C VAL A 44 -0.50 -17.60 9.43
N LYS A 45 -0.28 -18.33 8.32
CA LYS A 45 -0.64 -19.75 8.22
C LYS A 45 0.01 -20.61 9.30
N VAL A 46 1.30 -20.42 9.56
CA VAL A 46 2.02 -21.18 10.59
C VAL A 46 1.55 -20.80 11.99
N THR A 47 1.24 -19.52 12.24
CA THR A 47 0.70 -19.05 13.53
C THR A 47 -0.71 -19.58 13.80
N ALA A 48 -1.49 -19.87 12.76
CA ALA A 48 -2.79 -20.55 12.92
C ALA A 48 -2.64 -22.02 13.38
N LEU A 49 -1.48 -22.64 13.16
CA LEU A 49 -1.20 -24.04 13.49
C LEU A 49 -0.41 -24.21 14.80
N TYR A 50 0.43 -23.23 15.15
CA TYR A 50 1.36 -23.31 16.27
C TYR A 50 1.35 -22.04 17.11
N ARG A 51 1.78 -22.14 18.37
CA ARG A 51 1.95 -20.98 19.25
C ARG A 51 3.11 -20.10 18.80
N LEU A 52 3.07 -18.79 19.13
CA LEU A 52 4.14 -17.84 18.80
C LEU A 52 5.54 -18.24 19.29
N SER A 53 5.64 -19.01 20.39
CA SER A 53 6.92 -19.52 20.91
C SER A 53 7.50 -20.70 20.13
N HIS A 54 6.77 -21.24 19.14
CA HIS A 54 7.24 -22.37 18.35
C HIS A 54 8.34 -21.91 17.38
N PRO A 55 9.47 -22.65 17.24
CA PRO A 55 10.60 -22.25 16.39
C PRO A 55 10.22 -21.88 14.96
N VAL A 56 9.33 -22.66 14.35
CA VAL A 56 8.86 -22.41 12.97
C VAL A 56 8.07 -21.10 12.85
N VAL A 57 7.32 -20.71 13.89
CA VAL A 57 6.60 -19.43 13.90
C VAL A 57 7.60 -18.29 14.05
N MET A 58 8.54 -18.40 14.99
CA MET A 58 9.57 -17.39 15.22
C MET A 58 10.41 -17.16 13.95
N GLU A 59 10.77 -18.22 13.24
CA GLU A 59 11.48 -18.14 11.97
C GLU A 59 10.63 -17.45 10.88
N ALA A 60 9.37 -17.86 10.71
CA ALA A 60 8.49 -17.28 9.69
C ALA A 60 8.22 -15.79 9.95
N VAL A 61 7.98 -15.41 11.21
CA VAL A 61 7.81 -14.00 11.62
C VAL A 61 9.12 -13.22 11.46
N GLY A 62 10.26 -13.82 11.84
CA GLY A 62 11.58 -13.23 11.68
C GLY A 62 11.93 -12.92 10.22
N ASN A 63 11.63 -13.85 9.31
CA ASN A 63 11.82 -13.65 7.87
C ASN A 63 10.95 -12.49 7.34
N SER A 64 9.66 -12.46 7.72
CA SER A 64 8.76 -11.37 7.35
C SER A 64 9.25 -10.01 7.86
N PHE A 65 9.75 -9.98 9.10
CA PHE A 65 10.34 -8.80 9.71
C PHE A 65 11.59 -8.31 8.99
N ALA A 66 12.48 -9.22 8.60
CA ALA A 66 13.71 -8.86 7.88
C ALA A 66 13.40 -8.23 6.52
N ILE A 67 12.40 -8.76 5.80
CA ILE A 67 11.97 -8.20 4.51
C ILE A 67 11.31 -6.84 4.71
N LEU A 68 10.39 -6.70 5.67
CA LEU A 68 9.76 -5.41 6.00
C LEU A 68 10.80 -4.34 6.35
N SER A 69 11.79 -4.70 7.16
CA SER A 69 12.89 -3.80 7.53
C SER A 69 13.71 -3.37 6.31
N SER A 70 13.90 -4.27 5.35
CA SER A 70 14.57 -3.96 4.08
C SER A 70 13.74 -2.99 3.23
N ILE A 71 12.42 -3.17 3.16
CA ILE A 71 11.51 -2.25 2.45
C ILE A 71 11.52 -0.86 3.07
N LEU A 72 11.38 -0.76 4.39
CA LEU A 72 11.41 0.53 5.11
C LEU A 72 12.76 1.24 4.92
N SER A 73 13.86 0.49 4.94
CA SER A 73 15.20 1.05 4.70
C SER A 73 15.39 1.49 3.24
N ALA A 74 14.86 0.74 2.27
CA ALA A 74 14.97 1.04 0.84
C ALA A 74 14.13 2.25 0.43
N SER A 75 12.88 2.33 0.92
CA SER A 75 11.93 3.38 0.57
C SER A 75 12.30 4.76 1.11
N LYS A 76 13.14 4.82 2.16
CA LYS A 76 13.44 6.04 2.95
C LYS A 76 12.18 6.74 3.50
N ALA A 77 11.02 6.09 3.44
CA ALA A 77 9.78 6.61 3.95
C ALA A 77 9.67 6.32 5.46
N PRO A 78 9.08 7.23 6.25
CA PRO A 78 8.91 7.01 7.69
C PRO A 78 7.91 5.88 7.99
N ALA A 79 7.10 5.49 7.01
CA ALA A 79 6.13 4.43 7.10
C ALA A 79 5.90 3.74 5.74
N LEU A 80 5.43 2.50 5.81
CA LEU A 80 4.96 1.70 4.69
C LEU A 80 3.48 1.38 4.90
N THR A 81 2.61 1.84 4.02
CA THR A 81 1.21 1.43 3.99
C THR A 81 1.04 0.35 2.94
N ILE A 82 0.49 -0.80 3.34
CA ILE A 82 0.05 -1.84 2.43
C ILE A 82 -1.48 -1.84 2.40
N SER A 83 -2.08 -1.94 1.23
CA SER A 83 -3.52 -2.06 1.09
C SER A 83 -3.90 -2.91 -0.11
N SER A 84 -5.11 -3.46 -0.09
CA SER A 84 -5.64 -4.31 -1.15
C SER A 84 -6.87 -3.65 -1.77
N GLU A 85 -6.79 -3.20 -3.02
CA GLU A 85 -7.88 -2.58 -3.77
C GLU A 85 -8.10 -3.29 -5.10
N GLN A 86 -9.32 -3.75 -5.36
CA GLN A 86 -9.72 -4.38 -6.64
C GLN A 86 -8.71 -5.45 -7.11
N GLU A 87 -8.30 -6.34 -6.20
CA GLU A 87 -7.32 -7.41 -6.43
C GLU A 87 -5.88 -6.96 -6.65
N ASN A 88 -5.61 -5.66 -6.60
CA ASN A 88 -4.27 -5.10 -6.64
C ASN A 88 -3.75 -4.81 -5.24
N TRP A 89 -2.46 -5.04 -5.05
CA TRP A 89 -1.75 -4.62 -3.86
C TRP A 89 -1.12 -3.26 -4.08
N LEU A 90 -1.37 -2.35 -3.15
CA LEU A 90 -0.79 -1.03 -3.12
C LEU A 90 0.22 -0.95 -1.99
N PHE A 91 1.40 -0.43 -2.30
CA PHE A 91 2.43 -0.10 -1.33
C PHE A 91 2.66 1.41 -1.39
N ASN A 92 2.30 2.12 -0.33
CA ASN A 92 2.27 3.59 -0.29
C ASN A 92 1.41 4.23 -1.40
N GLY A 93 0.40 3.50 -1.90
CA GLY A 93 -0.47 3.95 -2.98
C GLY A 93 0.01 3.53 -4.38
N ASP A 94 1.22 3.00 -4.52
CA ASP A 94 1.73 2.50 -5.79
C ASP A 94 1.34 1.03 -5.99
N ILE A 95 0.81 0.72 -7.17
CA ILE A 95 0.47 -0.66 -7.54
C ILE A 95 1.75 -1.48 -7.68
N VAL A 96 1.84 -2.55 -6.90
CA VAL A 96 2.92 -3.53 -7.03
C VAL A 96 2.41 -4.70 -7.88
N PRO A 97 3.02 -4.97 -9.05
CA PRO A 97 2.63 -6.11 -9.87
C PRO A 97 2.92 -7.41 -9.11
N MET A 98 1.93 -8.28 -8.96
CA MET A 98 2.03 -9.54 -8.22
C MET A 98 1.69 -10.75 -9.08
N VAL A 99 2.33 -11.88 -8.75
CA VAL A 99 1.97 -13.18 -9.34
C VAL A 99 0.67 -13.68 -8.70
N PRO A 100 -0.34 -14.07 -9.50
CA PRO A 100 -1.61 -14.56 -8.97
C PRO A 100 -1.45 -15.80 -8.08
N GLY A 101 -2.21 -15.88 -6.98
CA GLY A 101 -2.39 -17.10 -6.17
C GLY A 101 -1.92 -16.99 -4.72
N GLU A 102 -0.69 -16.55 -4.47
CA GLU A 102 -0.15 -16.57 -3.11
C GLU A 102 -0.52 -15.31 -2.31
N ALA A 103 -0.52 -14.14 -2.96
CA ALA A 103 -0.93 -12.85 -2.40
C ALA A 103 -2.45 -12.74 -2.14
N GLN A 104 -3.26 -13.61 -2.75
CA GLN A 104 -4.70 -13.65 -2.51
C GLN A 104 -5.03 -14.18 -1.11
N ASN A 105 -4.17 -15.02 -0.53
CA ASN A 105 -4.38 -15.57 0.79
C ASN A 105 -4.38 -14.47 1.87
N ILE A 106 -3.46 -13.52 1.78
CA ILE A 106 -3.36 -12.43 2.75
C ILE A 106 -4.47 -11.37 2.52
N ALA A 107 -4.90 -11.14 1.28
CA ALA A 107 -6.05 -10.28 0.98
C ALA A 107 -7.34 -10.79 1.65
N GLY A 108 -7.52 -12.13 1.68
CA GLY A 108 -8.60 -12.78 2.39
C GLY A 108 -8.63 -12.44 3.89
N HIS A 109 -7.47 -12.40 4.56
CA HIS A 109 -7.38 -12.01 5.97
C HIS A 109 -7.79 -10.55 6.18
N PHE A 110 -7.33 -9.63 5.33
CA PHE A 110 -7.70 -8.21 5.41
C PHE A 110 -9.22 -8.06 5.29
N LYS A 111 -9.83 -8.69 4.27
CA LYS A 111 -11.28 -8.70 4.07
C LYS A 111 -12.04 -9.31 5.25
N ASN A 112 -11.59 -10.46 5.75
CA ASN A 112 -12.24 -11.15 6.87
C ASN A 112 -12.28 -10.28 8.14
N HIS A 113 -11.24 -9.48 8.37
CA HIS A 113 -11.14 -8.59 9.52
C HIS A 113 -11.61 -7.15 9.23
N ALA A 114 -12.28 -6.91 8.10
CA ALA A 114 -12.72 -5.58 7.66
C ALA A 114 -11.60 -4.52 7.64
N LEU A 115 -10.36 -4.95 7.37
CA LEU A 115 -9.21 -4.08 7.19
C LEU A 115 -9.01 -3.79 5.71
N LYS A 116 -8.80 -2.52 5.36
CA LYS A 116 -8.41 -2.12 4.00
C LYS A 116 -6.92 -2.22 3.77
N GLY A 117 -6.16 -1.91 4.81
CA GLY A 117 -4.72 -1.82 4.77
C GLY A 117 -4.11 -1.81 6.17
N LEU A 118 -2.78 -1.91 6.21
CA LEU A 118 -1.97 -1.73 7.41
C LEU A 118 -0.85 -0.75 7.11
N THR A 119 -0.59 0.16 8.05
CA THR A 119 0.55 1.07 8.02
C THR A 119 1.58 0.61 9.05
N PHE A 120 2.79 0.32 8.58
CA PHE A 120 3.96 -0.02 9.35
C PHE A 120 4.86 1.21 9.48
N MET A 121 5.11 1.68 10.69
CA MET A 121 5.97 2.82 10.96
C MET A 121 7.43 2.36 11.14
N THR A 122 8.38 3.27 10.95
CA THR A 122 9.77 3.02 11.36
C THR A 122 9.81 2.68 12.84
N GLY A 123 10.57 1.65 13.22
CA GLY A 123 10.65 1.16 14.60
C GLY A 123 9.78 -0.06 14.90
N VAL A 124 9.06 -0.61 13.89
CA VAL A 124 8.38 -1.91 14.01
C VAL A 124 9.32 -2.96 14.59
N LYS A 125 8.78 -3.80 15.49
CA LYS A 125 9.50 -4.91 16.10
C LYS A 125 8.93 -6.25 15.66
N SER A 126 9.73 -7.31 15.69
CA SER A 126 9.30 -8.65 15.27
C SER A 126 8.08 -9.16 16.05
N PHE A 127 7.97 -8.85 17.35
CA PHE A 127 6.80 -9.26 18.15
C PHE A 127 5.50 -8.61 17.66
N GLU A 128 5.55 -7.39 17.10
CA GLU A 128 4.37 -6.70 16.57
C GLU A 128 3.86 -7.39 15.30
N LEU A 129 4.76 -7.91 14.47
CA LEU A 129 4.37 -8.79 13.35
C LEU A 129 3.77 -10.12 13.85
N GLY A 130 4.30 -10.66 14.94
CA GLY A 130 3.70 -11.81 15.62
C GLY A 130 2.26 -11.53 16.05
N ALA A 131 2.00 -10.34 16.62
CA ALA A 131 0.67 -9.91 17.01
C ALA A 131 -0.30 -9.80 15.83
N ILE A 132 0.14 -9.31 14.66
CA ILE A 132 -0.67 -9.35 13.43
C ILE A 132 -1.01 -10.78 13.04
N CYS A 133 -0.02 -11.68 13.08
CA CYS A 133 -0.24 -13.08 12.70
C CYS A 133 -1.26 -13.76 13.61
N GLU A 134 -1.20 -13.49 14.92
CA GLU A 134 -2.22 -13.96 15.86
C GLU A 134 -3.58 -13.36 15.56
N PHE A 135 -3.66 -12.04 15.31
CA PHE A 135 -4.92 -11.37 15.00
C PHE A 135 -5.60 -12.01 13.78
N PHE A 136 -4.85 -12.26 12.71
CA PHE A 136 -5.35 -12.91 11.50
C PHE A 136 -5.70 -14.40 11.68
N GLY A 137 -5.20 -15.04 12.74
CA GLY A 137 -5.61 -16.36 13.17
C GLY A 137 -6.92 -16.38 13.97
N THR A 138 -7.43 -15.23 14.41
CA THR A 138 -8.69 -15.16 15.16
C THR A 138 -9.90 -15.25 14.23
N ALA A 139 -11.00 -15.81 14.73
CA ALA A 139 -12.25 -15.82 13.97
C ALA A 139 -12.82 -14.39 13.84
N PRO A 140 -13.21 -13.93 12.64
CA PRO A 140 -13.70 -12.57 12.42
C PRO A 140 -15.12 -12.30 12.94
N LYS A 141 -15.81 -13.32 13.46
CA LYS A 141 -17.24 -13.24 13.80
C LYS A 141 -17.49 -12.24 14.95
N GLY A 142 -18.22 -11.17 14.64
CA GLY A 142 -18.69 -10.19 15.62
C GLY A 142 -17.64 -9.17 16.06
N GLN A 143 -16.59 -8.94 15.26
CA GLN A 143 -15.63 -7.87 15.53
C GLN A 143 -16.34 -6.51 15.53
N LYS A 144 -16.24 -5.81 16.65
CA LYS A 144 -16.72 -4.43 16.79
C LYS A 144 -15.74 -3.48 16.10
N GLU A 145 -16.21 -2.29 15.75
CA GLU A 145 -15.33 -1.19 15.37
C GLU A 145 -14.26 -0.97 16.46
N GLY A 146 -13.01 -0.76 16.06
CA GLY A 146 -11.89 -0.62 17.01
C GLY A 146 -11.32 -1.95 17.55
N ALA A 147 -11.81 -3.12 17.10
CA ALA A 147 -11.34 -4.41 17.59
C ALA A 147 -9.85 -4.65 17.29
N PHE A 148 -9.37 -4.22 16.13
CA PHE A 148 -7.96 -4.32 15.75
C PHE A 148 -7.10 -3.49 16.71
N GLU A 149 -7.43 -2.22 16.88
CA GLU A 149 -6.69 -1.27 17.72
C GLU A 149 -6.67 -1.73 19.18
N THR A 150 -7.81 -2.23 19.67
CA THR A 150 -7.91 -2.80 21.03
C THR A 150 -7.00 -4.02 21.17
N PHE A 151 -7.04 -4.95 20.21
CA PHE A 151 -6.22 -6.17 20.23
C PHE A 151 -4.71 -5.86 20.18
N MET A 152 -4.33 -4.90 19.34
CA MET A 152 -2.94 -4.46 19.17
C MET A 152 -2.43 -3.71 20.41
N SER A 153 -3.24 -2.81 20.97
CA SER A 153 -2.91 -2.07 22.19
C SER A 153 -2.68 -3.01 23.39
N GLN A 154 -3.53 -4.04 23.55
CA GLN A 154 -3.36 -5.06 24.59
C GLN A 154 -2.03 -5.85 24.49
N ARG A 155 -1.40 -5.86 23.32
CA ARG A 155 -0.11 -6.52 23.06
C ARG A 155 1.07 -5.57 23.03
N GLY A 156 0.85 -4.28 23.35
CA GLY A 156 1.89 -3.27 23.31
C GLY A 156 2.43 -2.99 21.90
N VAL A 157 1.57 -3.14 20.88
CA VAL A 157 1.92 -2.80 19.50
C VAL A 157 1.76 -1.29 19.30
N GLU A 158 2.84 -0.63 18.88
CA GLU A 158 2.91 0.83 18.77
C GLU A 158 3.08 1.31 17.33
N HIS A 159 3.79 0.53 16.51
CA HIS A 159 4.25 0.96 15.19
C HIS A 159 3.42 0.40 14.03
N ILE A 160 2.30 -0.27 14.33
CA ILE A 160 1.42 -0.87 13.33
C ILE A 160 0.00 -0.34 13.55
N LYS A 161 -0.58 0.23 12.49
CA LYS A 161 -1.91 0.84 12.54
C LYS A 161 -2.76 0.35 11.38
N PRO A 162 -4.09 0.28 11.54
CA PRO A 162 -4.95 0.08 10.39
C PRO A 162 -4.84 1.28 9.46
N GLU A 163 -4.90 1.05 8.15
CA GLU A 163 -4.93 2.12 7.17
C GLU A 163 -6.19 2.97 7.40
N ALA A 164 -5.99 4.22 7.85
CA ALA A 164 -7.06 5.18 7.94
C ALA A 164 -7.43 5.63 6.52
N VAL A 165 -8.67 5.42 6.12
CA VAL A 165 -9.19 5.90 4.84
C VAL A 165 -9.09 7.41 4.80
N ARG A 166 -8.05 7.96 4.17
CA ARG A 166 -8.02 9.37 3.78
C ARG A 166 -8.97 9.53 2.60
N TYR A 167 -10.23 9.88 2.88
CA TYR A 167 -11.10 10.46 1.87
C TYR A 167 -10.49 11.79 1.44
N ILE A 168 -9.69 11.78 0.37
CA ILE A 168 -9.44 13.00 -0.39
C ILE A 168 -10.75 13.27 -1.10
N ARG A 169 -11.50 14.27 -0.64
CA ARG A 169 -12.67 14.77 -1.38
C ARG A 169 -12.12 15.28 -2.70
N ALA A 170 -12.28 14.51 -3.77
CA ALA A 170 -11.95 14.97 -5.11
C ALA A 170 -12.74 16.26 -5.31
N SER A 171 -12.05 17.39 -5.43
CA SER A 171 -12.66 18.61 -5.92
C SER A 171 -13.30 18.24 -7.25
N ALA A 172 -14.62 18.39 -7.31
CA ALA A 172 -15.38 18.11 -8.52
C ALA A 172 -14.69 18.80 -9.71
N PRO A 173 -14.60 18.15 -10.89
CA PRO A 173 -14.10 18.82 -12.07
C PRO A 173 -14.91 20.10 -12.25
N ALA A 174 -14.20 21.23 -12.31
CA ALA A 174 -14.80 22.53 -12.58
C ALA A 174 -15.70 22.39 -13.81
N ASP A 175 -16.95 22.76 -13.60
CA ASP A 175 -18.03 22.87 -14.56
C ASP A 175 -17.47 23.35 -15.91
N ARG A 176 -17.33 22.42 -16.85
CA ARG A 176 -16.95 22.75 -18.22
C ARG A 176 -18.20 23.38 -18.82
N ALA A 177 -18.33 24.69 -18.63
CA ALA A 177 -19.38 25.51 -19.19
C ALA A 177 -19.55 25.17 -20.67
N VAL A 178 -20.62 24.45 -20.97
CA VAL A 178 -21.05 24.16 -22.34
C VAL A 178 -21.52 25.51 -22.89
N GLN A 179 -20.67 26.18 -23.67
CA GLN A 179 -21.11 27.31 -24.49
C GLN A 179 -22.20 26.80 -25.45
N PRO A 180 -23.41 27.39 -25.45
CA PRO A 180 -24.40 27.08 -26.47
C PRO A 180 -23.90 27.58 -27.84
N PRO A 181 -24.24 26.88 -28.94
CA PRO A 181 -23.80 27.25 -30.28
C PRO A 181 -24.37 28.62 -30.70
N PRO A 182 -23.65 29.38 -31.54
CA PRO A 182 -24.12 30.69 -32.02
C PRO A 182 -25.35 30.54 -32.91
N SER A 183 -26.44 31.23 -32.57
CA SER A 183 -27.62 31.39 -33.40
C SER A 183 -27.26 32.10 -34.71
N THR A 184 -27.34 31.37 -35.83
CA THR A 184 -27.28 31.95 -37.17
C THR A 184 -28.57 32.72 -37.44
N ALA A 185 -28.51 34.05 -37.38
CA ALA A 185 -29.59 34.91 -37.85
C ALA A 185 -29.63 34.85 -39.38
N VAL A 186 -30.66 34.19 -39.93
CA VAL A 186 -31.00 34.26 -41.36
C VAL A 186 -31.74 35.58 -41.59
N SER A 187 -31.06 36.50 -42.26
CA SER A 187 -31.61 37.77 -42.74
C SER A 187 -32.58 37.50 -43.88
N GLN A 188 -33.85 37.89 -43.72
CA GLN A 188 -34.81 38.00 -44.83
C GLN A 188 -34.57 39.33 -45.55
N SER A 189 -34.67 39.30 -46.88
CA SER A 189 -34.74 40.46 -47.78
C SER A 189 -35.88 40.23 -48.75
#